data_AF-A0A3P7LRH4-F1
#
_entry.id   AF-A0A3P7LRH4-F1
#
_cell.length_a   1.000
_cell.length_b   1.000
_cell.length_c   1.000
_cell.angle_alpha   90.00
_cell.angle_beta   90.00
_cell.angle_gamma   90.00
#
_symmetry.space_group_name_H-M   'P 1'
#
loop_
_entity.id
_entity.type
_entity.pdbx_description
1 polymer ?
#
loop_
_entity_poly.entity_id
_entity_poly.type
_entity_poly.pdbx_seq_one_letter_code
_entity_poly.pdbx_strand_id
1 'polypeptide(L)'
;MDLLQGESIQLNMVPGHRMRLWASYLGEMYSLDMTIPEEKQDLQVVALNTDTGSSELLLGIHWSTEHGDLKAYLYAPFWLVNNTSMTLKHMFSQNGALTLTSFPSELLGKRRELAAKYDTVYALQKGPTFATGEEKNVLVDEAGAWSEEFPLDTVGNPARITCKGKDRDFELTVDIKLCQSGLTKIVTFCPFYLVSNLGKWDMQVREEGQSTWVDVPAEKVDNDNIGIGVCVSTSESSVAIHLTPFQPGMAPVCIMNHLNVPVNFGQRGHTMEPLPSNEMAFFTWDSVTEDRIMHVGV
;
A
#
# COMPACT_ATOMS: atom_id res chain seq x y z
N MET A 1 30.11 15.15 -4.76
CA MET A 1 29.80 14.01 -5.62
C MET A 1 28.40 13.59 -5.26
N ASP A 2 27.54 13.40 -6.24
CA ASP A 2 26.16 12.98 -6.00
C ASP A 2 26.12 11.44 -6.00
N LEU A 3 25.39 10.89 -5.04
CA LEU A 3 25.17 9.46 -4.86
C LEU A 3 23.70 9.17 -5.17
N LEU A 4 23.44 8.19 -6.04
CA LEU A 4 22.08 7.70 -6.26
C LEU A 4 21.71 6.67 -5.18
N GLN A 5 20.42 6.34 -5.11
CA GLN A 5 19.91 5.37 -4.17
C GLN A 5 20.59 4.00 -4.35
N GLY A 6 21.10 3.43 -3.26
CA GLY A 6 21.77 2.13 -3.26
C GLY A 6 23.21 2.15 -3.79
N GLU A 7 23.70 3.29 -4.26
CA GLU A 7 25.09 3.43 -4.67
C GLU A 7 26.03 3.57 -3.46
N SER A 8 27.29 3.24 -3.68
CA SER A 8 28.36 3.45 -2.72
C SER A 8 29.54 4.13 -3.39
N ILE A 9 30.25 4.97 -2.64
CA ILE A 9 31.45 5.62 -3.10
C ILE A 9 32.56 5.47 -2.06
N GLN A 10 33.76 5.19 -2.55
CA GLN A 10 34.94 5.14 -1.69
C GLN A 10 35.49 6.56 -1.51
N LEU A 11 35.66 6.96 -0.25
CA LEU A 11 36.24 8.25 0.12
C LEU A 11 37.60 8.02 0.77
N ASN A 12 38.63 8.73 0.32
CA ASN A 12 39.95 8.73 0.93
C ASN A 12 39.98 9.68 2.14
N MET A 13 39.16 9.37 3.16
CA MET A 13 39.02 10.20 4.35
C MET A 13 39.23 9.36 5.61
N VAL A 14 39.82 9.99 6.63
CA VAL A 14 40.05 9.36 7.95
C VAL A 14 39.40 10.22 9.05
N PRO A 15 39.23 9.68 10.27
CA PRO A 15 38.77 10.48 11.41
C PRO A 15 39.48 11.84 11.52
N GLY A 16 38.74 12.88 11.86
CA GLY A 16 39.21 14.27 11.89
C GLY A 16 39.10 15.04 10.57
N HIS A 17 38.87 14.37 9.43
CA HIS A 17 38.60 15.07 8.17
C HIS A 17 37.20 15.67 8.16
N ARG A 18 37.04 16.82 7.49
CA ARG A 18 35.74 17.46 7.28
C ARG A 18 35.07 16.91 6.03
N MET A 19 33.81 16.52 6.13
CA MET A 19 32.95 16.19 5.01
C MET A 19 31.73 17.10 5.01
N ARG A 20 31.18 17.38 3.83
CA ARG A 20 29.87 17.99 3.67
C ARG A 20 28.94 16.98 3.05
N LEU A 21 27.82 16.71 3.70
CA LEU A 21 26.72 15.89 3.18
C LEU A 21 25.62 16.81 2.66
N TRP A 22 24.95 16.39 1.60
CA TRP A 22 23.83 17.14 1.07
C TRP A 22 22.80 16.23 0.43
N ALA A 23 21.53 16.66 0.45
CA ALA A 23 20.42 15.94 -0.15
C ALA A 23 19.38 16.94 -0.68
N SER A 24 18.87 16.69 -1.88
CA SER A 24 17.70 17.40 -2.41
C SER A 24 16.45 16.66 -1.96
N TYR A 25 15.53 17.36 -1.30
CA TYR A 25 14.29 16.78 -0.81
C TYR A 25 13.13 17.79 -0.92
N LEU A 26 12.03 17.38 -1.55
CA LEU A 26 10.86 18.23 -1.82
C LEU A 26 11.18 19.56 -2.52
N GLY A 27 12.15 19.55 -3.43
CA GLY A 27 12.56 20.72 -4.19
C GLY A 27 13.49 21.69 -3.43
N GLU A 28 13.83 21.39 -2.18
CA GLU A 28 14.78 22.16 -1.37
C GLU A 28 16.09 21.38 -1.20
N MET A 29 17.20 22.11 -1.06
CA MET A 29 18.51 21.54 -0.80
C MET A 29 18.84 21.59 0.69
N TYR A 30 19.18 20.45 1.27
CA TYR A 30 19.61 20.33 2.66
C TYR A 30 21.09 19.96 2.71
N SER A 31 21.85 20.55 3.63
CA SER A 31 23.27 20.24 3.79
C SER A 31 23.73 20.19 5.26
N LEU A 32 24.82 19.47 5.50
CA LEU A 32 25.49 19.36 6.80
C LEU A 32 26.99 19.33 6.60
N ASP A 33 27.70 20.24 7.26
CA ASP A 33 29.15 20.13 7.46
C ASP A 33 29.42 19.34 8.74
N MET A 34 30.18 18.26 8.63
CA MET A 34 30.55 17.42 9.76
C MET A 34 32.01 16.97 9.69
N THR A 35 32.54 16.53 10.83
CA THR A 35 33.88 15.94 10.91
C THR A 35 33.73 14.45 11.16
N ILE A 36 34.52 13.62 10.47
CA ILE A 36 34.51 12.17 10.70
C ILE A 36 34.89 11.90 12.16
N PRO A 37 34.02 11.28 12.97
CA PRO A 37 34.27 11.12 14.39
C PRO A 37 35.35 10.06 14.65
N GLU A 38 36.21 10.33 15.65
CA GLU A 38 37.18 9.34 16.15
C GLU A 38 36.45 8.19 16.84
N GLU A 39 35.63 8.51 17.84
CA GLU A 39 34.70 7.60 18.51
C GLU A 39 33.36 7.57 17.78
N LYS A 40 32.98 6.39 17.27
CA LYS A 40 31.79 6.22 16.42
C LYS A 40 30.65 5.66 17.24
N GLN A 41 29.50 6.33 17.17
CA GLN A 41 28.25 5.75 17.62
C GLN A 41 27.72 4.82 16.53
N ASP A 42 27.18 3.67 16.95
CA ASP A 42 26.65 2.67 16.03
C ASP A 42 25.51 3.25 15.18
N LEU A 43 24.55 3.93 15.82
CA LEU A 43 23.46 4.65 15.15
C LEU A 43 23.49 6.13 15.58
N GLN A 44 23.75 7.04 14.64
CA GLN A 44 23.83 8.48 14.89
C GLN A 44 22.74 9.22 14.10
N VAL A 45 22.08 10.21 14.72
CA VAL A 45 21.18 11.16 14.03
C VAL A 45 21.99 12.35 13.55
N VAL A 46 21.74 12.78 12.32
CA VAL A 46 22.30 14.00 11.76
C VAL A 46 21.20 14.91 11.21
N ALA A 47 21.36 16.21 11.43
CA ALA A 47 20.43 17.23 10.94
C ALA A 47 21.06 17.99 9.77
N LEU A 48 20.51 17.79 8.58
CA LEU A 48 20.84 18.61 7.42
C LEU A 48 19.89 19.81 7.40
N ASN A 49 20.40 21.00 7.12
CA ASN A 49 19.62 22.23 7.13
C ASN A 49 19.58 22.85 5.74
N THR A 50 18.50 23.56 5.44
CA THR A 50 18.48 24.46 4.28
C THR A 50 19.49 25.59 4.48
N ASP A 51 19.97 26.19 3.39
CA ASP A 51 20.92 27.32 3.46
C ASP A 51 20.35 28.52 4.24
N THR A 52 19.02 28.64 4.27
CA THR A 52 18.29 29.66 5.05
C THR A 52 18.10 29.29 6.52
N GLY A 53 18.36 28.04 6.90
CA GLY A 53 18.06 27.49 8.23
C GLY A 53 16.56 27.41 8.55
N SER A 54 15.69 27.54 7.54
CA SER A 54 14.23 27.53 7.70
C SER A 54 13.66 26.13 7.98
N SER A 55 14.41 25.09 7.62
CA SER A 55 13.97 23.71 7.64
C SER A 55 15.13 22.79 7.92
N GLU A 56 14.86 21.72 8.67
CA GLU A 56 15.77 20.63 8.95
C GLU A 56 15.27 19.34 8.30
N LEU A 57 16.21 18.49 7.88
CA LEU A 57 16.00 17.13 7.40
C LEU A 57 16.87 16.21 8.26
N LEU A 58 16.23 15.31 9.01
CA LEU A 58 16.93 14.39 9.88
C LEU A 58 17.16 13.04 9.20
N LEU A 59 18.42 12.61 9.20
CA LEU A 59 18.85 11.32 8.67
C LEU A 59 19.65 10.57 9.74
N GLY A 60 19.76 9.26 9.56
CA GLY A 60 20.66 8.41 10.32
C GLY A 60 21.97 8.20 9.57
N ILE A 61 23.08 8.21 10.30
CA ILE A 61 24.37 7.70 9.85
C ILE A 61 24.72 6.50 10.73
N HIS A 62 24.88 5.35 10.10
CA HIS A 62 25.39 4.14 10.75
C HIS A 62 26.85 3.92 10.34
N TRP A 63 27.73 3.81 11.32
CA TRP A 63 29.15 3.56 11.09
C TRP A 63 29.47 2.09 11.37
N SER A 64 30.04 1.39 10.39
CA SER A 64 30.50 0.02 10.55
C SER A 64 31.97 -0.10 10.16
N THR A 65 32.72 -0.95 10.86
CA THR A 65 34.09 -1.30 10.49
C THR A 65 34.11 -2.78 10.13
N GLU A 66 34.14 -3.08 8.84
CA GLU A 66 34.17 -4.44 8.31
C GLU A 66 35.49 -4.65 7.58
N HIS A 67 36.21 -5.73 7.91
CA HIS A 67 37.44 -6.12 7.23
C HIS A 67 38.53 -5.03 7.14
N GLY A 68 38.52 -4.04 8.05
CA GLY A 68 39.46 -2.91 8.06
C GLY A 68 38.98 -1.67 7.31
N ASP A 69 37.87 -1.77 6.57
CA ASP A 69 37.25 -0.65 5.89
C ASP A 69 36.22 0.04 6.80
N LEU A 70 36.29 1.37 6.85
CA LEU A 70 35.27 2.18 7.49
C LEU A 70 34.14 2.47 6.51
N LYS A 71 32.94 1.98 6.83
CA LYS A 71 31.71 2.20 6.05
C LYS A 71 30.78 3.15 6.79
N ALA A 72 30.21 4.11 6.07
CA ALA A 72 29.17 5.01 6.55
C ALA A 72 27.90 4.78 5.73
N TYR A 73 26.83 4.40 6.40
CA TYR A 73 25.52 4.20 5.79
C TYR A 73 24.62 5.37 6.14
N LEU A 74 24.23 6.15 5.13
CA LEU A 74 23.20 7.18 5.28
C LEU A 74 21.83 6.55 5.05
N TYR A 75 20.90 6.74 5.96
CA TYR A 75 19.55 6.21 5.86
C TYR A 75 18.53 7.18 6.46
N ALA A 76 17.26 7.07 6.07
CA ALA A 76 16.21 7.75 6.80
C ALA A 76 15.58 6.76 7.81
N PRO A 77 15.40 7.13 9.09
CA PRO A 77 14.90 6.19 10.10
C PRO A 77 13.46 5.73 9.82
N PHE A 78 12.65 6.62 9.26
CA PHE A 78 11.26 6.36 8.87
C PHE A 78 10.99 6.80 7.44
N TRP A 79 10.32 5.94 6.70
CA TRP A 79 9.73 6.23 5.39
C TRP A 79 8.22 6.20 5.54
N LEU A 80 7.55 7.33 5.25
CA LEU A 80 6.11 7.37 5.22
C LEU A 80 5.63 7.15 3.78
N VAL A 81 4.79 6.13 3.60
CA VAL A 81 4.20 5.77 2.30
C VAL A 81 2.70 5.94 2.38
N ASN A 82 2.15 6.84 1.56
CA ASN A 82 0.70 7.07 1.48
C ASN A 82 0.12 6.34 0.26
N ASN A 83 -0.33 5.10 0.47
CA ASN A 83 -1.04 4.31 -0.55
C ASN A 83 -2.56 4.54 -0.54
N THR A 84 -3.03 5.58 0.16
CA THR A 84 -4.44 5.99 0.11
C THR A 84 -4.68 6.86 -1.12
N SER A 85 -5.95 7.07 -1.46
CA SER A 85 -6.37 8.04 -2.48
C SER A 85 -6.52 9.47 -1.92
N MET A 86 -6.11 9.71 -0.67
CA MET A 86 -6.40 10.92 0.08
C MET A 86 -5.12 11.60 0.58
N THR A 87 -5.20 12.91 0.83
CA THR A 87 -4.12 13.63 1.51
C THR A 87 -4.13 13.29 2.99
N LEU A 88 -3.01 12.78 3.51
CA LEU A 88 -2.84 12.51 4.93
C LEU A 88 -2.07 13.65 5.59
N LYS A 89 -2.51 14.06 6.78
CA LYS A 89 -1.88 15.05 7.64
C LYS A 89 -1.32 14.33 8.86
N HIS A 90 -0.08 14.60 9.18
CA HIS A 90 0.58 14.03 10.36
C HIS A 90 0.86 15.14 11.34
N MET A 91 0.57 14.88 12.62
CA MET A 91 0.96 15.75 13.71
C MET A 91 2.19 15.15 14.39
N PHE A 92 3.27 15.92 14.40
CA PHE A 92 4.45 15.60 15.19
C PHE A 92 4.51 16.56 16.37
N SER A 93 4.53 16.02 17.59
CA SER A 93 4.79 16.80 18.80
C SER A 93 6.29 16.91 19.00
N GLN A 94 6.80 18.14 18.99
CA GLN A 94 8.23 18.39 19.19
C GLN A 94 8.38 19.52 20.20
N ASN A 95 8.85 19.22 21.43
CA ASN A 95 9.00 20.21 22.50
C ASN A 95 7.75 21.09 22.75
N GLY A 96 6.55 20.55 22.53
CA GLY A 96 5.27 21.28 22.65
C GLY A 96 4.84 22.08 21.40
N ALA A 97 5.63 22.08 20.33
CA ALA A 97 5.26 22.64 19.03
C ALA A 97 4.74 21.54 18.09
N LEU A 98 3.58 21.78 17.47
CA LEU A 98 2.94 20.84 16.55
C LEU A 98 3.35 21.16 15.11
N THR A 99 4.00 20.22 14.44
CA THR A 99 4.30 20.36 12.99
C THR A 99 3.30 19.55 12.18
N LEU A 100 2.53 20.24 11.32
CA LEU A 100 1.59 19.63 10.38
C LEU A 100 2.29 19.37 9.05
N THR A 101 2.35 18.11 8.62
CA THR A 101 2.85 17.79 7.27
C THR A 101 1.76 17.09 6.46
N SER A 102 1.45 17.62 5.27
CA SER A 102 0.48 17.06 4.34
C SER A 102 1.16 16.22 3.27
N PHE A 103 0.70 14.99 3.09
CA PHE A 103 1.21 14.02 2.12
C PHE A 103 0.11 13.79 1.08
N PRO A 104 0.22 14.36 -0.13
CA PRO A 104 -0.74 14.08 -1.19
C PRO A 104 -0.74 12.59 -1.54
N SER A 105 -1.90 12.08 -1.96
CA SER A 105 -2.00 10.73 -2.49
C SER A 105 -1.23 10.61 -3.81
N GLU A 106 -0.45 9.55 -3.92
CA GLU A 106 0.01 9.07 -5.22
C GLU A 106 -0.59 7.69 -5.44
N LEU A 107 -1.80 7.58 -6.01
CA LEU A 107 -2.24 6.49 -6.90
C LEU A 107 -3.77 6.51 -7.11
N LEU A 108 -4.21 7.04 -8.25
CA LEU A 108 -5.45 6.56 -8.89
C LEU A 108 -5.43 6.78 -10.41
N GLY A 109 -4.31 6.40 -11.06
CA GLY A 109 -4.22 6.50 -12.53
C GLY A 109 -3.28 5.52 -13.23
N LYS A 110 -2.28 4.93 -12.57
CA LYS A 110 -1.25 4.15 -13.29
C LYS A 110 -0.64 3.01 -12.50
N ARG A 111 -1.44 2.06 -12.01
CA ARG A 111 -0.91 0.79 -11.47
C ARG A 111 -0.04 0.00 -12.47
N ARG A 112 -0.20 0.22 -13.78
CA ARG A 112 0.48 -0.57 -14.83
C ARG A 112 1.86 -0.06 -15.28
N GLU A 113 2.25 1.16 -14.88
CA GLU A 113 3.60 1.70 -15.14
C GLU A 113 4.39 1.95 -13.85
N LEU A 114 3.74 2.03 -12.67
CA LEU A 114 4.38 2.41 -11.40
C LEU A 114 5.02 1.27 -10.61
N ALA A 115 4.79 -0.01 -10.96
CA ALA A 115 5.49 -1.12 -10.30
C ALA A 115 7.01 -1.11 -10.55
N ALA A 116 7.47 -0.36 -11.56
CA ALA A 116 8.88 -0.15 -11.87
C ALA A 116 9.44 1.21 -11.41
N LYS A 117 8.61 2.05 -10.74
CA LYS A 117 8.94 3.46 -10.45
C LYS A 117 8.29 3.92 -9.13
N TYR A 118 8.59 3.21 -8.04
CA TYR A 118 8.20 3.62 -6.69
C TYR A 118 9.20 4.68 -6.20
N ASP A 119 8.86 5.97 -6.30
CA ASP A 119 9.83 7.04 -6.01
C ASP A 119 9.20 8.29 -5.38
N THR A 120 8.25 8.11 -4.48
CA THR A 120 7.90 9.19 -3.54
C THR A 120 7.79 8.65 -2.13
N VAL A 121 8.97 8.19 -1.70
CA VAL A 121 9.29 8.00 -0.30
C VAL A 121 9.43 9.37 0.34
N TYR A 122 8.53 9.70 1.25
CA TYR A 122 8.73 10.87 2.10
C TYR A 122 9.57 10.46 3.31
N ALA A 123 10.86 10.77 3.26
CA ALA A 123 11.73 10.77 4.42
C ALA A 123 11.46 12.05 5.24
N LEU A 124 10.48 12.00 6.14
CA LEU A 124 10.19 13.14 7.02
C LEU A 124 10.37 12.74 8.48
N GLN A 125 11.51 13.14 9.04
CA GLN A 125 11.61 13.58 10.43
C GLN A 125 12.08 15.03 10.43
N LYS A 126 11.23 15.93 10.95
CA LYS A 126 11.68 17.12 11.67
C LYS A 126 11.58 16.76 13.15
N GLY A 127 12.70 16.71 13.87
CA GLY A 127 12.73 16.49 15.33
C GLY A 127 13.69 15.41 15.87
N PRO A 128 14.44 15.74 16.96
CA PRO A 128 15.70 15.09 17.31
C PRO A 128 15.54 13.78 18.10
N THR A 129 14.60 12.92 17.71
CA THR A 129 14.41 11.67 18.43
C THR A 129 14.08 10.52 17.51
N PHE A 130 15.01 9.57 17.45
CA PHE A 130 14.73 8.14 17.29
C PHE A 130 13.94 7.62 18.50
N ALA A 131 12.88 8.31 18.92
CA ALA A 131 12.04 7.83 19.99
C ALA A 131 11.20 6.68 19.44
N THR A 132 11.78 5.49 19.52
CA THR A 132 11.04 4.30 19.92
C THR A 132 9.99 4.70 20.94
N GLY A 133 8.70 4.45 20.65
CA GLY A 133 7.60 4.74 21.56
C GLY A 133 6.84 6.06 21.38
N GLU A 134 7.06 6.86 20.33
CA GLU A 134 6.16 7.99 20.05
C GLU A 134 4.87 7.51 19.37
N GLU A 135 3.80 7.49 20.16
CA GLU A 135 2.41 7.47 19.71
C GLU A 135 2.15 8.65 18.77
N LYS A 136 1.58 8.37 17.59
CA LYS A 136 1.25 9.41 16.60
C LYS A 136 -0.19 9.31 16.13
N ASN A 137 -0.67 10.43 15.61
CA ASN A 137 -2.01 10.55 15.05
C ASN A 137 -1.90 10.99 13.60
N VAL A 138 -2.83 10.50 12.80
CA VAL A 138 -2.99 10.86 11.40
C VAL A 138 -4.37 11.50 11.23
N LEU A 139 -4.46 12.47 10.34
CA LEU A 139 -5.71 13.10 9.94
C LEU A 139 -5.85 12.94 8.43
N VAL A 140 -6.95 12.37 7.97
CA VAL A 140 -7.34 12.48 6.57
C VAL A 140 -7.81 13.93 6.35
N ASP A 141 -7.35 14.61 5.30
CA ASP A 141 -7.63 16.04 5.10
C ASP A 141 -9.14 16.37 5.04
N GLU A 142 -9.94 15.44 4.51
CA GLU A 142 -11.41 15.52 4.47
C GLU A 142 -12.08 15.14 5.81
N ALA A 143 -11.35 14.51 6.73
CA ALA A 143 -11.87 14.15 8.05
C ALA A 143 -11.91 15.38 8.98
N GLY A 144 -12.87 15.34 9.90
CA GLY A 144 -13.06 16.42 10.88
C GLY A 144 -12.22 16.25 12.15
N ALA A 145 -11.64 15.06 12.36
CA ALA A 145 -10.91 14.70 13.58
C ALA A 145 -9.72 13.77 13.29
N TRP A 146 -8.70 13.90 14.14
CA TRP A 146 -7.51 13.05 14.16
C TRP A 146 -7.86 11.60 14.50
N SER A 147 -7.02 10.67 14.06
CA SER A 147 -7.05 9.30 14.50
C SER A 147 -6.72 9.18 15.99
N GLU A 148 -7.01 8.01 16.55
CA GLU A 148 -6.40 7.56 17.79
C GLU A 148 -4.87 7.46 17.63
N GLU A 149 -4.18 7.55 18.76
CA GLU A 149 -2.74 7.36 18.87
C GLU A 149 -2.36 5.91 18.52
N PHE A 150 -1.34 5.73 17.69
CA PHE A 150 -0.81 4.41 17.36
C PHE A 150 0.73 4.39 17.43
N PRO A 151 1.33 3.26 17.85
CA PRO A 151 2.77 3.13 17.97
C PRO A 151 3.43 3.01 16.58
N LEU A 152 4.53 3.73 16.37
CA LEU A 152 5.32 3.65 15.13
C LEU A 152 6.50 2.67 15.18
N ASP A 153 6.68 1.97 16.28
CA ASP A 153 7.83 1.10 16.52
C ASP A 153 7.53 -0.39 16.44
N THR A 154 6.25 -0.76 16.42
CA THR A 154 5.81 -2.15 16.39
C THR A 154 5.82 -2.65 14.95
N VAL A 155 6.85 -3.41 14.60
CA VAL A 155 7.00 -4.03 13.28
C VAL A 155 6.22 -5.34 13.22
N GLY A 156 5.58 -5.60 12.09
CA GLY A 156 5.05 -6.93 11.77
C GLY A 156 3.63 -7.22 12.23
N ASN A 157 2.92 -6.24 12.80
CA ASN A 157 1.47 -6.34 12.99
C ASN A 157 0.77 -5.08 12.45
N PRO A 158 0.12 -5.16 11.27
CA PRO A 158 -0.64 -4.03 10.75
C PRO A 158 -1.80 -3.68 11.68
N ALA A 159 -2.07 -2.39 11.88
CA ALA A 159 -3.12 -1.89 12.76
C ALA A 159 -4.19 -1.12 11.98
N ARG A 160 -5.44 -1.19 12.43
CA ARG A 160 -6.55 -0.38 11.90
C ARG A 160 -6.61 0.93 12.70
N ILE A 161 -6.65 2.06 11.99
CA ILE A 161 -6.88 3.39 12.58
C ILE A 161 -8.09 4.04 11.91
N THR A 162 -8.81 4.90 12.65
CA THR A 162 -10.02 5.57 12.15
C THR A 162 -9.91 7.08 12.36
N CYS A 163 -10.11 7.86 11.30
CA CYS A 163 -10.30 9.31 11.39
C CYS A 163 -11.81 9.61 11.28
N LYS A 164 -12.40 10.23 12.30
CA LYS A 164 -13.84 10.55 12.30
C LYS A 164 -14.13 11.73 11.36
N GLY A 165 -15.04 11.52 10.42
CA GLY A 165 -15.51 12.57 9.49
C GLY A 165 -16.93 13.02 9.82
N LYS A 166 -17.42 14.04 9.10
CA LYS A 166 -18.80 14.53 9.26
C LYS A 166 -19.82 13.60 8.62
N ASP A 167 -19.52 13.13 7.41
CA ASP A 167 -20.42 12.33 6.58
C ASP A 167 -20.07 10.83 6.60
N ARG A 168 -18.78 10.51 6.77
CA ARG A 168 -18.28 9.14 6.90
C ARG A 168 -17.05 9.09 7.80
N ASP A 169 -16.81 7.92 8.36
CA ASP A 169 -15.53 7.61 9.00
C ASP A 169 -14.53 7.12 7.96
N PHE A 170 -13.27 7.47 8.16
CA PHE A 170 -12.19 7.08 7.27
C PHE A 170 -11.30 6.07 7.98
N GLU A 171 -11.33 4.83 7.48
CA GLU A 171 -10.59 3.73 8.07
C GLU A 171 -9.36 3.39 7.24
N LEU A 172 -8.23 3.31 7.92
CA LEU A 172 -6.93 3.05 7.33
C LEU A 172 -6.24 1.87 8.01
N THR A 173 -5.43 1.17 7.25
CA THR A 173 -4.45 0.22 7.75
C THR A 173 -3.09 0.89 7.83
N VAL A 174 -2.41 0.78 8.96
CA VAL A 174 -1.00 1.15 9.12
C VAL A 174 -0.19 -0.14 9.18
N ASP A 175 0.70 -0.34 8.20
CA ASP A 175 1.63 -1.47 8.16
C ASP A 175 3.07 -0.97 8.29
N ILE A 176 3.80 -1.49 9.28
CA ILE A 176 5.18 -1.09 9.56
C ILE A 176 6.09 -2.27 9.28
N LYS A 177 7.00 -2.08 8.31
CA LYS A 177 8.00 -3.05 7.90
C LYS A 177 9.39 -2.49 8.07
N LEU A 178 10.34 -3.34 8.45
CA LEU A 178 11.74 -2.97 8.51
C LEU A 178 12.42 -3.28 7.16
N CYS A 179 13.19 -2.33 6.64
CA CYS A 179 14.04 -2.57 5.46
C CYS A 179 15.04 -3.71 5.73
N GLN A 180 15.56 -4.33 4.66
CA GLN A 180 16.54 -5.41 4.77
C GLN A 180 17.79 -5.02 5.56
N SER A 181 18.20 -3.75 5.50
CA SER A 181 19.32 -3.21 6.28
C SER A 181 19.06 -3.17 7.79
N GLY A 182 17.80 -3.25 8.23
CA GLY A 182 17.41 -3.09 9.63
C GLY A 182 17.33 -1.62 10.10
N LEU A 183 17.73 -0.66 9.26
CA LEU A 183 17.93 0.74 9.67
C LEU A 183 16.72 1.64 9.43
N THR A 184 15.90 1.32 8.43
CA THR A 184 14.74 2.12 8.02
C THR A 184 13.45 1.37 8.27
N LYS A 185 12.51 2.01 8.96
CA LYS A 185 11.12 1.54 9.09
C LYS A 185 10.26 2.17 7.99
N ILE A 186 9.62 1.35 7.16
CA ILE A 186 8.64 1.75 6.17
C ILE A 186 7.26 1.69 6.82
N VAL A 187 6.65 2.85 7.04
CA VAL A 187 5.31 3.02 7.58
C VAL A 187 4.37 3.28 6.41
N THR A 188 3.54 2.30 6.11
CA THR A 188 2.62 2.33 4.96
C THR A 188 1.19 2.55 5.43
N PHE A 189 0.54 3.57 4.88
CA PHE A 189 -0.88 3.83 5.09
C PHE A 189 -1.66 3.34 3.88
N CYS A 190 -2.61 2.43 4.10
CA CYS A 190 -3.49 1.88 3.08
C CYS A 190 -4.96 2.11 3.47
N PRO A 191 -5.90 2.16 2.52
CA PRO A 191 -7.32 2.03 2.84
C PRO A 191 -7.59 0.69 3.55
N PHE A 192 -8.47 0.67 4.55
CA PHE A 192 -8.85 -0.57 5.23
C PHE A 192 -9.57 -1.56 4.29
N TYR A 193 -10.39 -1.04 3.39
CA TYR A 193 -11.04 -1.81 2.33
C TYR A 193 -10.29 -1.64 1.01
N LEU A 194 -9.81 -2.74 0.46
CA LEU A 194 -9.14 -2.78 -0.85
C LEU A 194 -9.96 -3.61 -1.82
N VAL A 195 -10.27 -3.02 -2.98
CA VAL A 195 -10.92 -3.72 -4.09
C VAL A 195 -9.94 -3.79 -5.25
N SER A 196 -9.77 -4.99 -5.81
CA SER A 196 -8.96 -5.22 -7.00
C SER A 196 -9.79 -5.93 -8.06
N ASN A 197 -9.73 -5.42 -9.28
CA ASN A 197 -10.42 -5.99 -10.42
C ASN A 197 -9.43 -6.71 -11.34
N LEU A 198 -9.18 -7.98 -11.04
CA LEU A 198 -8.41 -8.89 -11.88
C LEU A 198 -9.27 -9.48 -13.02
N GLY A 199 -10.52 -9.03 -13.16
CA GLY A 199 -11.46 -9.43 -14.19
C GLY A 199 -11.16 -8.84 -15.57
N LYS A 200 -12.09 -9.08 -16.49
CA LYS A 200 -12.00 -8.63 -17.89
C LYS A 200 -12.60 -7.24 -18.14
N TRP A 201 -13.64 -6.89 -17.40
CA TRP A 201 -14.40 -5.65 -17.59
C TRP A 201 -14.17 -4.69 -16.46
N ASP A 202 -14.18 -3.39 -16.76
CA ASP A 202 -14.25 -2.35 -15.75
C ASP A 202 -15.51 -2.54 -14.91
N MET A 203 -15.39 -2.36 -13.59
CA MET A 203 -16.48 -2.58 -12.66
C MET A 203 -16.74 -1.34 -11.83
N GLN A 204 -17.99 -1.11 -11.50
CA GLN A 204 -18.37 -0.10 -10.53
C GLN A 204 -18.71 -0.79 -9.21
N VAL A 205 -18.08 -0.33 -8.14
CA VAL A 205 -18.37 -0.80 -6.78
C VAL A 205 -18.89 0.34 -5.93
N ARG A 206 -19.77 0.01 -5.00
CA ARG A 206 -20.19 0.92 -3.94
C ARG A 206 -20.42 0.14 -2.67
N GLU A 207 -20.22 0.80 -1.56
CA GLU A 207 -20.69 0.30 -0.27
C GLU A 207 -22.21 0.41 -0.18
N GLU A 208 -22.84 -0.54 0.51
CA GLU A 208 -24.28 -0.50 0.76
C GLU A 208 -24.65 0.76 1.55
N GLY A 209 -25.64 1.51 1.06
CA GLY A 209 -26.05 2.79 1.66
C GLY A 209 -25.33 4.04 1.10
N GLN A 210 -24.23 3.87 0.34
CA GLN A 210 -23.58 5.00 -0.34
C GLN A 210 -24.25 5.32 -1.69
N SER A 211 -24.28 6.59 -2.04
CA SER A 211 -24.86 7.10 -3.30
C SER A 211 -23.87 7.14 -4.47
N THR A 212 -22.56 7.13 -4.17
CA THR A 212 -21.50 7.30 -5.17
C THR A 212 -20.91 5.95 -5.55
N TRP A 213 -20.82 5.71 -6.86
CA TRP A 213 -20.13 4.55 -7.44
C TRP A 213 -18.66 4.88 -7.66
N VAL A 214 -17.80 3.88 -7.45
CA VAL A 214 -16.36 3.97 -7.68
C VAL A 214 -15.99 3.05 -8.83
N ASP A 215 -15.37 3.60 -9.87
CA ASP A 215 -14.84 2.83 -10.99
C ASP A 215 -13.57 2.06 -10.58
N VAL A 216 -13.55 0.76 -10.88
CA VAL A 216 -12.44 -0.16 -10.66
C VAL A 216 -12.08 -0.80 -12.01
N PRO A 217 -11.10 -0.25 -12.74
CA PRO A 217 -10.76 -0.72 -14.07
C PRO A 217 -10.17 -2.13 -14.05
N ALA A 218 -10.40 -2.90 -15.10
CA ALA A 218 -9.86 -4.25 -15.25
C ALA A 218 -8.34 -4.25 -15.42
N GLU A 219 -7.62 -5.13 -14.72
CA GLU A 219 -6.17 -5.28 -14.83
C GLU A 219 -5.70 -6.06 -16.09
N LYS A 220 -6.61 -6.24 -17.08
CA LYS A 220 -6.44 -6.92 -18.39
C LYS A 220 -6.03 -8.38 -18.28
N VAL A 221 -6.95 -9.22 -17.81
CA VAL A 221 -6.89 -10.67 -18.01
C VAL A 221 -7.91 -11.07 -19.08
N ASP A 222 -7.47 -11.78 -20.11
CA ASP A 222 -8.36 -12.22 -21.20
C ASP A 222 -8.99 -13.58 -20.85
N ASN A 223 -10.32 -13.63 -20.78
CA ASN A 223 -11.12 -14.83 -20.52
C ASN A 223 -12.52 -14.67 -21.14
N ASP A 224 -13.08 -15.71 -21.73
CA ASP A 224 -14.37 -15.68 -22.42
C ASP A 224 -15.56 -16.05 -21.51
N ASN A 225 -15.31 -16.41 -20.26
CA ASN A 225 -16.36 -16.75 -19.30
C ASN A 225 -17.06 -15.49 -18.73
N ILE A 226 -18.39 -15.55 -18.62
CA ILE A 226 -19.24 -14.43 -18.15
C ILE A 226 -19.24 -14.29 -16.60
N GLY A 227 -18.79 -15.32 -15.87
CA GLY A 227 -18.78 -15.29 -14.41
C GLY A 227 -17.66 -14.41 -13.80
N ILE A 228 -17.86 -14.01 -12.54
CA ILE A 228 -16.85 -13.36 -11.71
C ILE A 228 -16.65 -14.20 -10.44
N GLY A 229 -15.41 -14.59 -10.16
CA GLY A 229 -15.02 -15.16 -8.88
C GLY A 229 -14.73 -14.04 -7.89
N VAL A 230 -15.47 -13.98 -6.78
CA VAL A 230 -15.24 -13.01 -5.71
C VAL A 230 -14.59 -13.71 -4.52
N CYS A 231 -13.36 -13.30 -4.18
CA CYS A 231 -12.67 -13.75 -2.98
C CYS A 231 -12.59 -12.58 -2.00
N VAL A 232 -13.11 -12.78 -0.78
CA VAL A 232 -13.01 -11.81 0.30
C VAL A 232 -12.09 -12.39 1.36
N SER A 233 -10.97 -11.70 1.60
CA SER A 233 -10.04 -12.02 2.68
C SER A 233 -10.18 -10.95 3.75
N THR A 234 -10.60 -11.36 4.94
CA THR A 234 -10.75 -10.46 6.10
C THR A 234 -9.67 -10.74 7.12
N SER A 235 -9.19 -9.67 7.74
CA SER A 235 -8.28 -9.69 8.89
C SER A 235 -8.72 -8.61 9.88
N GLU A 236 -8.09 -8.55 11.05
CA GLU A 236 -8.34 -7.48 12.02
C GLU A 236 -7.97 -6.10 11.49
N SER A 237 -7.02 -6.04 10.55
CA SER A 237 -6.40 -4.80 10.09
C SER A 237 -6.70 -4.45 8.64
N SER A 238 -7.34 -5.32 7.86
CA SER A 238 -7.72 -5.04 6.48
C SER A 238 -8.78 -6.00 5.95
N VAL A 239 -9.51 -5.54 4.92
CA VAL A 239 -10.41 -6.35 4.09
C VAL A 239 -9.98 -6.21 2.64
N ALA A 240 -9.58 -7.32 2.02
CA ALA A 240 -9.21 -7.39 0.61
C ALA A 240 -10.27 -8.13 -0.19
N ILE A 241 -10.76 -7.49 -1.25
CA ILE A 241 -11.73 -8.04 -2.20
C ILE A 241 -11.03 -8.20 -3.55
N HIS A 242 -10.96 -9.44 -4.01
CA HIS A 242 -10.42 -9.79 -5.32
C HIS A 242 -11.55 -10.24 -6.23
N LEU A 243 -11.76 -9.49 -7.31
CA LEU A 243 -12.67 -9.84 -8.40
C LEU A 243 -11.84 -10.51 -9.48
N THR A 244 -12.07 -11.79 -9.74
CA THR A 244 -11.26 -12.63 -10.62
C THR A 244 -12.09 -13.20 -11.77
N PRO A 245 -11.47 -13.50 -12.93
CA PRO A 245 -12.17 -14.15 -14.02
C PRO A 245 -12.61 -15.54 -13.60
N PHE A 246 -13.85 -15.88 -13.90
CA PHE A 246 -14.38 -17.21 -13.63
C PHE A 246 -13.65 -18.29 -14.45
N GLN A 247 -13.19 -19.34 -13.79
CA GLN A 247 -12.45 -20.44 -14.41
C GLN A 247 -13.34 -21.68 -14.58
N PRO A 248 -13.12 -22.51 -15.61
CA PRO A 248 -13.73 -23.84 -15.70
C PRO A 248 -13.48 -24.62 -14.40
N GLY A 249 -14.54 -25.16 -13.80
CA GLY A 249 -14.49 -25.82 -12.47
C GLY A 249 -14.89 -24.92 -11.28
N MET A 250 -15.02 -23.60 -11.48
CA MET A 250 -15.66 -22.71 -10.50
C MET A 250 -17.20 -22.73 -10.58
N ALA A 251 -17.75 -23.38 -11.61
CA ALA A 251 -19.18 -23.58 -11.74
C ALA A 251 -19.69 -24.44 -10.57
N PRO A 252 -20.70 -23.97 -9.83
CA PRO A 252 -21.20 -24.67 -8.65
C PRO A 252 -21.91 -25.99 -9.02
N VAL A 253 -22.28 -26.17 -10.29
CA VAL A 253 -23.05 -27.31 -10.76
C VAL A 253 -22.42 -27.88 -12.04
N CYS A 254 -22.11 -29.18 -12.00
CA CYS A 254 -21.80 -29.99 -13.17
C CYS A 254 -22.99 -30.89 -13.47
N ILE A 255 -23.53 -30.79 -14.69
CA ILE A 255 -24.66 -31.61 -15.15
C ILE A 255 -24.07 -32.73 -15.98
N MET A 256 -24.39 -33.97 -15.60
CA MET A 256 -23.92 -35.19 -16.28
C MET A 256 -25.13 -35.92 -16.85
N ASN A 257 -25.19 -36.08 -18.18
CA ASN A 257 -26.26 -36.81 -18.82
C ASN A 257 -25.87 -38.28 -18.97
N HIS A 258 -26.28 -39.11 -18.02
CA HIS A 258 -26.13 -40.58 -18.12
C HIS A 258 -27.28 -41.28 -18.84
N LEU A 259 -28.25 -40.54 -19.40
CA LEU A 259 -29.33 -41.11 -20.19
C LEU A 259 -28.82 -41.49 -21.58
N ASN A 260 -29.56 -42.36 -22.26
CA ASN A 260 -29.30 -42.75 -23.64
C ASN A 260 -29.89 -41.77 -24.67
N VAL A 261 -30.42 -40.63 -24.21
CA VAL A 261 -31.04 -39.57 -25.02
C VAL A 261 -30.43 -38.22 -24.66
N PRO A 262 -30.33 -37.26 -25.59
CA PRO A 262 -29.92 -35.91 -25.26
C PRO A 262 -30.94 -35.26 -24.32
N VAL A 263 -30.46 -34.37 -23.44
CA VAL A 263 -31.32 -33.54 -22.58
C VAL A 263 -31.03 -32.08 -22.84
N ASN A 264 -32.03 -31.23 -22.73
CA ASN A 264 -31.83 -29.78 -22.74
C ASN A 264 -31.89 -29.26 -21.31
N PHE A 265 -30.96 -28.41 -20.92
CA PHE A 265 -30.92 -27.81 -19.59
C PHE A 265 -30.72 -26.30 -19.68
N GLY A 266 -31.20 -25.54 -18.70
CA GLY A 266 -31.06 -24.08 -18.69
C GLY A 266 -31.84 -23.42 -17.54
N GLN A 267 -31.69 -22.11 -17.36
CA GLN A 267 -32.50 -21.36 -16.41
C GLN A 267 -33.93 -21.19 -16.94
N ARG A 268 -34.93 -21.34 -16.07
CA ARG A 268 -36.34 -21.15 -16.45
C ARG A 268 -36.55 -19.77 -17.07
N GLY A 269 -37.03 -19.75 -18.32
CA GLY A 269 -37.28 -18.52 -19.08
C GLY A 269 -36.12 -18.05 -19.95
N HIS A 270 -34.98 -18.75 -19.91
CA HIS A 270 -33.78 -18.45 -20.69
C HIS A 270 -33.49 -19.53 -21.73
N THR A 271 -32.38 -19.36 -22.46
CA THR A 271 -31.93 -20.31 -23.48
C THR A 271 -31.63 -21.66 -22.85
N MET A 272 -32.06 -22.73 -23.52
CA MET A 272 -31.77 -24.11 -23.10
C MET A 272 -30.63 -24.66 -23.95
N GLU A 273 -29.63 -25.24 -23.31
CA GLU A 273 -28.49 -25.87 -23.96
C GLU A 273 -28.67 -27.39 -24.08
N PRO A 274 -28.33 -27.99 -25.24
CA PRO A 274 -28.36 -29.44 -25.40
C PRO A 274 -27.15 -30.09 -24.73
N LEU A 275 -27.39 -31.16 -23.99
CA LEU A 275 -26.38 -32.06 -23.42
C LEU A 275 -26.54 -33.47 -24.02
N PRO A 276 -25.63 -33.90 -24.90
CA PRO A 276 -25.66 -35.23 -25.48
C PRO A 276 -25.60 -36.36 -24.44
N SER A 277 -25.98 -37.55 -24.87
CA SER A 277 -25.91 -38.78 -24.08
C SER A 277 -24.46 -39.10 -23.68
N ASN A 278 -24.24 -39.41 -22.41
CA ASN A 278 -22.95 -39.68 -21.77
C ASN A 278 -21.95 -38.52 -21.78
N GLU A 279 -22.43 -37.28 -21.90
CA GLU A 279 -21.61 -36.07 -21.79
C GLU A 279 -21.88 -35.31 -20.49
N MET A 280 -20.97 -34.38 -20.18
CA MET A 280 -21.11 -33.47 -19.05
C MET A 280 -20.86 -32.03 -19.47
N ALA A 281 -21.60 -31.11 -18.83
CA ALA A 281 -21.43 -29.68 -19.00
C ALA A 281 -21.39 -28.98 -17.63
N PHE A 282 -20.63 -27.89 -17.54
CA PHE A 282 -20.67 -27.00 -16.38
C PHE A 282 -21.76 -25.96 -16.59
N PHE A 283 -22.64 -25.79 -15.60
CA PHE A 283 -23.77 -24.88 -15.69
C PHE A 283 -23.56 -23.64 -14.80
N THR A 284 -23.86 -22.48 -15.36
CA THR A 284 -23.98 -21.21 -14.66
C THR A 284 -25.32 -20.56 -15.03
N TRP A 285 -25.93 -19.80 -14.12
CA TRP A 285 -27.19 -19.10 -14.36
C TRP A 285 -27.04 -18.05 -15.48
N ASP A 286 -27.98 -18.04 -16.43
CA ASP A 286 -28.07 -17.02 -17.49
C ASP A 286 -28.36 -15.62 -16.92
N SER A 287 -29.17 -15.55 -15.85
CA SER A 287 -29.49 -14.33 -15.11
C SER A 287 -29.37 -14.55 -13.61
N VAL A 288 -28.51 -13.75 -12.97
CA VAL A 288 -28.25 -13.83 -11.52
C VAL A 288 -29.26 -13.06 -10.65
N THR A 289 -30.08 -12.20 -11.27
CA THR A 289 -31.09 -11.35 -10.62
C THR A 289 -32.50 -11.94 -10.66
N GLU A 290 -32.74 -12.90 -11.55
CA GLU A 290 -34.02 -13.61 -11.67
C GLU A 290 -34.03 -14.91 -10.85
N ASP A 291 -35.19 -15.55 -10.80
CA ASP A 291 -35.37 -16.82 -10.11
C ASP A 291 -34.41 -17.90 -10.63
N ARG A 292 -33.65 -18.47 -9.70
CA ARG A 292 -32.64 -19.51 -9.97
C ARG A 292 -33.28 -20.90 -9.99
N ILE A 293 -34.12 -21.12 -10.99
CA ILE A 293 -34.82 -22.39 -11.19
C ILE A 293 -34.22 -23.08 -12.42
N MET A 294 -33.55 -24.21 -12.19
CA MET A 294 -33.01 -25.04 -13.29
C MET A 294 -34.16 -25.82 -13.92
N HIS A 295 -34.34 -25.68 -15.23
CA HIS A 295 -35.21 -26.52 -16.03
C HIS A 295 -34.37 -27.57 -16.75
N VAL A 296 -34.87 -28.80 -16.77
CA VAL A 296 -34.32 -29.91 -17.55
C VAL A 296 -35.45 -30.54 -18.33
N GLY A 297 -35.29 -30.63 -19.64
CA GLY A 297 -36.22 -31.27 -20.56
C GLY A 297 -35.53 -32.42 -21.29
N VAL A 298 -36.27 -33.51 -21.50
CA VAL A 298 -35.86 -34.63 -22.36
C VAL A 298 -36.54 -34.47 -23.72
#